data_AF-A0A8R1EP27-F1
#
_entry.id   AF-A0A8R1EP27-F1
#
_cell.length_a   1.000
_cell.length_b   1.000
_cell.length_c   1.000
_cell.angle_alpha   90.00
_cell.angle_beta   90.00
_cell.angle_gamma   90.00
#
_symmetry.space_group_name_H-M   'P 1'
#
loop_
_entity.id
_entity.type
_entity.pdbx_description
1 polymer ?
#
loop_
_entity_poly.entity_id
_entity_poly.type
_entity_poly.pdbx_seq_one_letter_code
_entity_poly.pdbx_strand_id
1 'polypeptide(L)'
;MFYQNYKKYVLSDEYSCDECDWNRHILFPNPPGLGAVGSMIDPQFGITRTGRIIIAGGLLLMGEYPFVTHQVREVLFDGYDDALLSAAHSGV
;
A
#
# COMPACT_ATOMS: atom_id res chain seq x y z
N MET A 1 5.35 36.01 4.85
CA MET A 1 5.61 35.32 6.12
C MET A 1 5.62 33.82 5.83
N PHE A 2 6.76 33.16 5.97
CA PHE A 2 6.89 31.71 5.75
C PHE A 2 6.93 31.03 7.12
N TYR A 3 5.98 30.14 7.40
CA TYR A 3 5.91 29.36 8.64
C TYR A 3 5.73 27.89 8.27
N GLN A 4 6.58 27.04 8.84
CA GLN A 4 6.55 25.60 8.62
C GLN A 4 6.24 24.90 9.94
N ASN A 5 5.15 24.14 9.96
CA ASN A 5 4.73 23.36 11.13
C ASN A 5 5.24 21.92 10.98
N TYR A 6 6.11 21.51 11.89
CA TYR A 6 6.62 20.14 11.96
C TYR A 6 5.76 19.34 12.93
N LYS A 7 5.13 18.28 12.42
CA LYS A 7 4.33 17.35 13.22
C LYS A 7 5.13 16.09 13.50
N LYS A 8 5.07 15.62 14.74
CA LYS A 8 5.63 14.33 15.17
C LYS A 8 4.54 13.54 15.87
N TYR A 9 4.48 12.25 15.57
CA TYR A 9 3.57 11.31 16.22
C TYR A 9 4.36 10.49 17.25
N VAL A 10 3.76 10.29 18.42
CA VAL A 10 4.32 9.48 19.51
C VAL A 10 3.20 8.57 19.99
N LEU A 11 3.43 7.26 19.98
CA LEU A 11 2.48 6.32 20.58
C LEU A 11 2.63 6.37 22.10
N SER A 12 1.50 6.33 22.79
CA SER A 12 1.46 6.18 24.22
C SER A 12 0.74 4.88 24.55
N ASP A 13 1.44 3.97 25.21
CA ASP A 13 0.87 2.70 25.64
C ASP A 13 -0.29 2.91 26.63
N GLU A 14 -0.22 3.97 27.45
CA GLU A 14 -1.27 4.36 28.42
C GLU A 14 -2.60 4.73 27.74
N TYR A 15 -2.55 5.32 26.54
CA TYR A 15 -3.74 5.73 25.79
C TYR A 15 -4.04 4.82 24.60
N SER A 16 -3.33 3.69 24.49
CA SER A 16 -3.56 2.69 23.46
C SER A 16 -4.36 1.52 24.02
N CYS A 17 -4.99 0.72 23.16
CA CYS A 17 -5.63 -0.50 23.63
C CYS A 17 -4.59 -1.52 24.13
N ASP A 18 -4.96 -2.41 25.05
CA ASP A 18 -4.04 -3.40 25.66
C ASP A 18 -3.31 -4.28 24.62
N GLU A 19 -3.91 -4.46 23.45
CA GLU A 19 -3.37 -5.28 22.35
C GLU A 19 -2.77 -4.46 21.20
N CYS A 20 -2.77 -3.13 21.31
CA CYS A 20 -2.33 -2.21 20.27
C CYS A 20 -0.80 -2.03 20.35
N ASP A 21 -0.06 -2.85 19.58
CA ASP A 21 1.40 -2.77 19.46
C ASP A 21 1.78 -2.32 18.04
N TRP A 22 2.79 -1.44 17.94
CA TRP A 22 3.44 -1.08 16.67
C TRP A 22 3.92 -2.27 15.86
N ASN A 23 4.43 -3.31 16.54
CA ASN A 23 5.00 -4.49 15.91
C ASN A 23 3.96 -5.59 15.63
N ARG A 24 2.69 -5.34 15.99
CA ARG A 24 1.60 -6.25 15.67
C ARG A 24 1.41 -6.29 14.15
N HIS A 25 1.35 -7.50 13.61
CA HIS A 25 1.02 -7.71 12.22
C HIS A 25 -0.50 -7.62 12.02
N ILE A 26 -0.91 -6.86 11.01
CA ILE A 26 -2.30 -6.73 10.61
C ILE A 26 -2.47 -7.20 9.17
N LEU A 27 -3.56 -7.92 8.91
CA LEU A 27 -3.99 -8.27 7.56
C LEU A 27 -4.94 -7.19 7.06
N PHE A 28 -4.63 -6.57 5.93
CA PHE A 28 -5.43 -5.50 5.37
C PHE A 28 -5.42 -5.55 3.83
N PRO A 29 -6.40 -4.90 3.17
CA PRO A 29 -6.41 -4.84 1.71
C PRO A 29 -5.17 -4.12 1.20
N ASN A 30 -4.50 -4.68 0.19
CA ASN A 30 -3.30 -4.12 -0.44
C ASN A 30 -3.63 -2.81 -1.18
N PRO A 31 -3.24 -1.63 -0.68
CA PRO A 31 -3.62 -0.36 -1.27
C PRO A 31 -2.98 -0.12 -2.65
N PRO A 32 -1.66 -0.34 -2.88
CA PRO A 32 -1.08 -0.28 -4.23
C PRO A 32 -1.78 -1.19 -5.24
N GLY A 33 -1.99 -2.47 -4.89
CA GLY A 33 -2.70 -3.42 -5.74
C GLY A 33 -4.14 -2.97 -6.06
N LEU A 34 -4.87 -2.45 -5.07
CA LEU A 34 -6.22 -1.89 -5.26
C LEU A 34 -6.22 -0.64 -6.14
N GLY A 35 -5.22 0.23 -5.99
CA GLY A 35 -5.03 1.40 -6.84
C GLY A 35 -4.83 1.02 -8.30
N ALA A 36 -3.96 0.04 -8.56
CA ALA A 36 -3.72 -0.49 -9.89
C ALA A 36 -4.98 -1.09 -10.52
N VAL A 37 -5.75 -1.87 -9.75
CA VAL A 37 -7.04 -2.41 -10.20
C VAL A 37 -8.05 -1.30 -10.49
N GLY A 38 -8.10 -0.28 -9.63
CA GLY A 38 -8.93 0.93 -9.82
C GLY A 38 -8.62 1.61 -11.15
N SER A 39 -7.34 1.85 -11.45
CA SER A 39 -6.91 2.42 -12.74
C SER A 39 -7.23 1.51 -13.93
N MET A 40 -7.20 0.18 -13.76
CA MET A 40 -7.56 -0.74 -14.84
C MET A 40 -9.04 -0.69 -15.23
N ILE A 41 -9.93 -0.50 -14.26
CA ILE A 41 -11.37 -0.45 -14.50
C ILE A 41 -11.83 0.92 -14.97
N ASP A 42 -11.07 1.97 -14.66
CA ASP A 42 -11.41 3.34 -15.01
C ASP A 42 -11.37 3.55 -16.54
N PRO A 43 -12.49 4.00 -17.14
CA PRO A 43 -12.57 4.27 -18.58
C PRO A 43 -11.51 5.25 -19.09
N GLN A 44 -11.00 6.15 -18.25
CA GLN A 44 -10.04 7.18 -18.66
C GLN A 44 -8.74 6.60 -19.22
N PHE A 45 -8.35 5.39 -18.79
CA PHE A 45 -7.11 4.75 -19.23
C PHE A 45 -7.30 3.82 -20.44
N GLY A 46 -8.53 3.62 -20.92
CA GLY A 46 -8.79 2.90 -22.18
C GLY A 46 -8.31 1.43 -22.19
N ILE A 47 -8.12 0.80 -21.03
CA ILE A 47 -7.56 -0.56 -20.97
C ILE A 47 -8.59 -1.59 -21.46
N THR A 48 -8.22 -2.33 -22.50
CA THR A 48 -9.06 -3.39 -23.08
C THR A 48 -9.28 -4.55 -22.10
N ARG A 49 -10.33 -5.33 -22.29
CA ARG A 49 -10.63 -6.51 -21.44
C ARG A 49 -9.45 -7.50 -21.39
N THR A 50 -8.80 -7.74 -22.53
CA THR A 50 -7.62 -8.60 -22.61
C THR A 50 -6.43 -7.98 -21.88
N GLY A 51 -6.22 -6.66 -22.04
CA GLY A 51 -5.18 -5.94 -21.30
C GLY A 51 -5.34 -6.05 -19.79
N ARG A 52 -6.58 -5.94 -19.27
CA ARG A 52 -6.87 -6.13 -17.83
C ARG A 52 -6.46 -7.51 -17.33
N ILE A 53 -6.72 -8.56 -18.11
CA ILE A 53 -6.36 -9.93 -17.73
C ILE A 53 -4.84 -10.10 -17.67
N ILE A 54 -4.12 -9.55 -18.66
CA ILE A 54 -2.65 -9.61 -18.72
C ILE A 54 -2.04 -8.88 -17.53
N ILE A 55 -2.49 -7.65 -17.26
CA ILE A 55 -1.99 -6.85 -16.14
C ILE A 55 -2.31 -7.52 -14.81
N ALA A 56 -3.54 -8.01 -14.61
CA ALA A 56 -3.92 -8.73 -13.39
C ALA A 56 -3.07 -9.99 -13.17
N GLY A 57 -2.75 -10.74 -14.25
CA GLY A 57 -1.83 -11.87 -14.18
C GLY A 57 -0.41 -11.45 -13.78
N GLY A 58 0.09 -10.35 -14.34
CA GLY A 58 1.39 -9.79 -13.99
C GLY A 58 1.49 -9.37 -12.53
N LEU A 59 0.47 -8.68 -12.02
CA LEU A 59 0.37 -8.28 -10.61
C LEU A 59 0.46 -9.49 -9.67
N LEU A 60 -0.32 -10.54 -9.93
CA LEU A 60 -0.28 -11.77 -9.13
C LEU A 60 1.11 -12.45 -9.16
N LEU A 61 1.77 -12.48 -10.32
CA LEU A 61 3.12 -13.06 -10.45
C LEU A 61 4.18 -12.26 -9.69
N MET A 62 3.99 -10.94 -9.56
CA MET A 62 4.86 -10.07 -8.77
C MET A 62 4.60 -10.16 -7.26
N GLY A 63 3.59 -10.93 -6.83
CA GLY A 63 3.22 -11.06 -5.42
C GLY A 63 2.25 -10.00 -4.94
N GLU A 64 1.63 -9.24 -5.84
CA GLU A 64 0.58 -8.27 -5.52
C GLU A 64 -0.73 -8.99 -5.22
N TYR A 65 -0.84 -9.51 -3.99
CA TYR A 65 -2.06 -10.13 -3.49
C TYR A 65 -3.07 -9.07 -3.03
N PRO A 66 -4.39 -9.35 -3.10
CA PRO A 66 -5.42 -8.40 -2.67
C PRO A 66 -5.37 -8.08 -1.18
N PHE A 67 -4.75 -8.93 -0.36
CA PHE A 67 -4.51 -8.71 1.05
C PHE A 67 -3.05 -8.98 1.37
N VAL A 68 -2.46 -8.11 2.19
CA VAL A 68 -1.07 -8.18 2.64
C VAL A 68 -1.00 -8.07 4.15
N THR A 69 0.11 -8.54 4.72
CA THR A 69 0.33 -8.54 6.16
C THR A 69 1.59 -7.75 6.47
N HIS A 70 1.44 -6.66 7.22
CA HIS A 70 2.54 -5.79 7.65
C HIS A 70 2.33 -5.34 9.09
N GLN A 71 3.38 -4.81 9.71
CA GLN A 71 3.30 -4.23 11.04
C GLN A 71 2.53 -2.90 11.02
N VAL A 72 1.82 -2.58 12.10
CA VAL A 72 1.09 -1.31 12.23
C VAL A 72 2.00 -0.10 11.96
N ARG A 73 3.26 -0.15 12.43
CA ARG A 73 4.24 0.93 12.20
C ARG A 73 4.59 1.14 10.72
N GLU A 74 4.70 0.04 9.97
CA GLU A 74 5.04 0.05 8.55
C GLU A 74 3.89 0.66 7.74
N VAL A 75 2.65 0.29 8.08
CA VAL A 75 1.45 0.79 7.39
C VAL A 75 1.22 2.28 7.65
N LEU A 76 1.50 2.76 8.86
CA LEU A 76 1.13 4.13 9.25
C LEU A 76 2.25 5.16 9.11
N PHE A 77 3.52 4.78 9.32
CA PHE A 77 4.61 5.77 9.46
C PHE A 77 5.88 5.42 8.69
N ASP A 78 6.38 4.18 8.82
CA ASP A 78 7.69 3.83 8.27
C ASP A 78 7.64 3.51 6.77
N GLY A 79 6.46 3.15 6.26
CA GLY A 79 6.31 2.54 4.95
C GLY A 79 6.73 1.07 4.97
N TYR A 80 6.37 0.37 3.89
CA TYR A 80 6.81 -0.99 3.61
C TYR A 80 7.22 -1.08 2.14
N ASP A 81 8.01 -2.10 1.82
CA ASP A 81 8.39 -2.40 0.45
C ASP A 81 7.23 -3.11 -0.27
N ASP A 82 6.89 -2.61 -1.45
CA ASP A 82 5.79 -3.08 -2.29
C ASP A 82 6.36 -3.43 -3.67
N ALA A 83 6.11 -4.66 -4.14
CA ALA A 83 6.79 -5.19 -5.32
C ALA A 83 6.43 -4.41 -6.59
N LEU A 84 5.17 -3.99 -6.72
CA LEU A 84 4.69 -3.16 -7.82
C LEU A 84 5.33 -1.78 -7.82
N LEU A 85 5.30 -1.08 -6.68
CA LEU A 85 5.88 0.26 -6.59
C LEU A 85 7.40 0.22 -6.73
N SER A 86 8.07 -0.81 -6.20
CA SER A 86 9.50 -1.01 -6.36
C SER A 86 9.89 -1.30 -7.81
N ALA A 87 9.12 -2.12 -8.52
CA ALA A 87 9.31 -2.32 -9.96
C ALA A 87 9.09 -1.00 -10.74
N ALA A 88 8.01 -0.28 -10.46
CA ALA A 88 7.71 0.99 -11.12
C ALA A 88 8.77 2.07 -10.85
N HIS A 89 9.35 2.08 -9.65
CA HIS A 89 10.43 2.99 -9.28
C HIS A 89 11.78 2.60 -9.91
N SER A 90 12.00 1.30 -10.15
CA SER A 90 13.28 0.79 -10.69
C SER A 90 13.56 1.16 -12.15
N GLY A 91 12.56 1.70 -12.87
CA GLY A 91 12.72 2.19 -14.24
C GLY A 91 12.91 1.09 -15.29
N VAL A 92 12.58 -0.15 -14.95
CA VAL A 92 12.47 -1.29 -15.90
C VAL A 92 11.08 -1.31 -16.52
#